data_AF-A0A4Q3SIG5-F1
#
_entry.id   AF-A0A4Q3SIG5-F1
#
_cell.length_a   1.000
_cell.length_b   1.000
_cell.length_c   1.000
_cell.angle_alpha   90.00
_cell.angle_beta   90.00
_cell.angle_gamma   90.00
#
_symmetry.space_group_name_H-M   'P 1'
#
loop_
_entity.id
_entity.type
_entity.pdbx_description
1 polymer ?
#
loop_
_entity_poly.entity_id
_entity_poly.type
_entity_poly.pdbx_seq_one_letter_code
_entity_poly.pdbx_strand_id
1 'polypeptide(L)'
;KISASTWKYDKAEIDANKDGTADTPVPAGYLEACETDNLITFKVDGTGTIDEGANKCDPSDPQSVGFSWTFKNNETILNFPTAIITGVDGDVIIKSLTETSMVLQKAVTLPAPFSLDVNVILTLKH
;
A
#
# COMPACT_ATOMS: atom_id res chain seq x y z
N LYS A 1 -14.47 8.50 3.82
CA LYS A 1 -14.07 8.72 2.41
C LYS A 1 -12.56 8.58 2.33
N ILE A 2 -12.00 7.88 1.33
CA ILE A 2 -10.55 7.73 1.19
C ILE A 2 -9.84 9.09 1.03
N SER A 3 -10.47 9.99 0.27
CA SER A 3 -10.00 11.32 0.00
C SER A 3 -10.37 12.28 1.13
N ALA A 4 -9.39 13.06 1.59
CA ALA A 4 -9.39 13.96 2.77
C ALA A 4 -8.82 13.41 4.09
N SER A 5 -8.23 12.20 4.08
CA SER A 5 -7.51 11.64 5.23
C SER A 5 -6.07 11.28 4.85
N THR A 6 -5.17 11.46 5.82
CA THR A 6 -3.79 10.95 5.77
C THR A 6 -3.78 9.56 6.37
N TRP A 7 -3.23 8.61 5.62
CA TRP A 7 -3.14 7.21 5.97
C TRP A 7 -1.69 6.85 6.29
N LYS A 8 -1.50 6.03 7.31
CA LYS A 8 -0.18 5.50 7.69
C LYS A 8 -0.20 3.99 7.63
N TYR A 9 0.95 3.40 7.32
CA TYR A 9 1.16 1.96 7.45
C TYR A 9 0.75 1.46 8.84
N ASP A 10 0.00 0.37 8.87
CA ASP A 10 -0.30 -0.37 10.10
C ASP A 10 0.39 -1.74 10.07
N LYS A 11 0.13 -2.52 9.01
CA LYS A 11 0.73 -3.84 8.80
C LYS A 11 0.64 -4.29 7.35
N ALA A 12 1.54 -5.20 6.97
CA ALA A 12 1.46 -5.98 5.74
C ALA A 12 1.59 -7.47 6.07
N GLU A 13 0.73 -8.27 5.46
CA GLU A 13 0.63 -9.71 5.70
C GLU A 13 0.55 -10.46 4.37
N ILE A 14 0.95 -11.73 4.39
CA ILE A 14 0.91 -12.65 3.25
C ILE A 14 -0.30 -13.56 3.43
N ASP A 15 -1.12 -13.64 2.38
CA ASP A 15 -2.16 -14.65 2.15
C ASP A 15 -1.61 -15.60 1.07
N ALA A 16 -0.96 -16.67 1.52
CA ALA A 16 -0.22 -17.61 0.69
C ALA A 16 -1.14 -18.64 0.03
N ASN A 17 -2.23 -19.02 0.71
CA ASN A 17 -3.20 -19.99 0.20
C ASN A 17 -4.31 -19.35 -0.67
N LYS A 18 -4.36 -18.01 -0.72
CA LYS A 18 -5.33 -17.20 -1.48
C LYS A 18 -6.78 -17.37 -1.02
N ASP A 19 -7.00 -17.71 0.26
CA ASP A 19 -8.35 -17.81 0.83
C ASP A 19 -8.92 -16.43 1.24
N GLY A 20 -8.09 -15.38 1.14
CA GLY A 20 -8.47 -14.01 1.45
C GLY A 20 -8.26 -13.63 2.91
N THR A 21 -7.64 -14.50 3.72
CA THR A 21 -7.22 -14.32 5.10
C THR A 21 -5.69 -14.24 5.16
N ALA A 22 -5.16 -13.36 6.00
CA ALA A 22 -3.73 -13.29 6.25
C ALA A 22 -3.23 -14.55 6.98
N ASP A 23 -2.14 -15.15 6.50
CA ASP A 23 -1.47 -16.31 7.11
C ASP A 23 -0.32 -15.88 8.03
N THR A 24 0.54 -14.99 7.53
CA THR A 24 1.78 -14.59 8.22
C THR A 24 2.12 -13.12 7.92
N PRO A 25 2.79 -12.39 8.84
CA PRO A 25 3.34 -11.08 8.52
C PRO A 25 4.33 -11.15 7.36
N VAL A 26 4.43 -10.06 6.58
CA VAL A 26 5.54 -9.86 5.66
C VAL A 26 6.84 -9.79 6.48
N PRO A 27 7.88 -10.58 6.15
CA PRO A 27 9.12 -10.59 6.93
C PRO A 27 9.82 -9.22 6.97
N ALA A 28 10.52 -8.95 8.08
CA ALA A 28 11.36 -7.77 8.19
C ALA A 28 12.42 -7.74 7.07
N GLY A 29 12.66 -6.53 6.52
CA GLY A 29 13.60 -6.31 5.42
C GLY A 29 12.98 -6.30 4.02
N TYR A 30 11.70 -6.66 3.87
CA TYR A 30 10.96 -6.43 2.61
C TYR A 30 10.40 -5.02 2.50
N LEU A 31 10.06 -4.40 3.63
CA LEU A 31 9.70 -3.00 3.74
C LEU A 31 10.75 -2.32 4.60
N GLU A 32 11.28 -1.20 4.13
CA GLU A 32 12.22 -0.40 4.89
C GLU A 32 11.49 0.36 6.01
N ALA A 33 12.17 0.60 7.13
CA ALA A 33 11.57 1.29 8.27
C ALA A 33 11.07 2.71 7.89
N CYS A 34 11.78 3.37 6.98
CA CYS A 34 11.41 4.66 6.42
C CYS A 34 10.08 4.58 5.65
N GLU A 35 9.89 3.59 4.79
CA GLU A 35 8.64 3.42 4.03
C GLU A 35 7.42 3.25 4.94
N THR A 36 7.58 2.56 6.07
CA THR A 36 6.49 2.37 7.05
C THR A 36 6.21 3.61 7.89
N ASP A 37 7.08 4.63 7.85
CA ASP A 37 6.86 5.93 8.48
C ASP A 37 6.06 6.89 7.59
N ASN A 38 5.99 6.61 6.28
CA ASN A 38 5.35 7.45 5.27
C ASN A 38 3.90 7.79 5.60
N LEU A 39 3.51 9.02 5.25
CA LEU A 39 2.16 9.56 5.34
C LEU A 39 1.56 9.68 3.93
N ILE A 40 0.50 8.92 3.67
CA ILE A 40 -0.14 8.83 2.35
C ILE A 40 -1.46 9.59 2.37
N THR A 41 -1.53 10.72 1.66
CA THR A 41 -2.74 11.56 1.62
C THR A 41 -3.40 11.47 0.25
N PHE A 42 -4.66 11.06 0.20
CA PHE A 42 -5.46 11.02 -1.03
C PHE A 42 -6.30 12.30 -1.16
N LYS A 43 -6.30 12.89 -2.36
CA LYS A 43 -7.12 14.07 -2.72
C LYS A 43 -8.28 13.65 -3.63
N VAL A 44 -9.41 14.36 -3.53
CA VAL A 44 -10.65 14.03 -4.26
C VAL A 44 -10.52 14.07 -5.79
N ASP A 45 -9.49 14.71 -6.31
CA ASP A 45 -9.23 14.90 -7.73
C ASP A 45 -8.43 13.75 -8.38
N GLY A 46 -8.22 12.64 -7.67
CA GLY A 46 -7.44 11.50 -8.17
C GLY A 46 -5.93 11.70 -8.05
N THR A 47 -5.49 12.68 -7.28
CA THR A 47 -4.08 12.87 -6.91
C THR A 47 -3.85 12.57 -5.43
N GLY A 48 -2.59 12.45 -5.04
CA GLY A 48 -2.20 12.27 -3.66
C GLY A 48 -0.76 12.70 -3.41
N THR A 49 -0.34 12.61 -2.16
CA THR A 49 1.03 12.87 -1.74
C THR A 49 1.50 11.75 -0.83
N ILE A 50 2.77 11.36 -0.98
CA ILE A 50 3.50 10.54 -0.03
C ILE A 50 4.51 11.48 0.62
N ASP A 51 4.47 11.62 1.93
CA ASP A 51 5.47 12.32 2.73
C ASP A 51 6.28 11.28 3.50
N GLU A 52 7.60 11.34 3.45
CA GLU A 52 8.49 10.33 4.03
C GLU A 52 8.54 10.34 5.58
N GLY A 53 7.78 11.22 6.22
CA GLY A 53 7.74 11.32 7.68
C GLY A 53 9.06 11.81 8.27
N ALA A 54 9.40 11.34 9.45
CA ALA A 54 10.63 11.77 10.13
C ALA A 54 11.88 11.06 9.60
N ASN A 55 11.71 9.85 9.05
CA ASN A 55 12.80 8.98 8.60
C ASN A 55 12.72 8.77 7.10
N LYS A 56 13.42 9.61 6.34
CA LYS A 56 13.56 9.44 4.88
C LYS A 56 14.31 8.17 4.51
N CYS A 57 13.94 7.55 3.40
CA CYS A 57 14.69 6.42 2.84
C CYS A 57 15.97 6.90 2.15
N ASP A 58 15.87 7.95 1.34
CA ASP A 58 17.02 8.61 0.73
C ASP A 58 17.08 10.09 1.17
N PRO A 59 18.19 10.53 1.80
CA PRO A 59 18.31 11.92 2.24
C PRO A 59 18.29 12.93 1.07
N SER A 60 18.61 12.51 -0.16
CA SER A 60 18.63 13.37 -1.35
C SER A 60 17.26 13.55 -2.01
N ASP A 61 16.28 12.69 -1.72
CA ASP A 61 14.94 12.77 -2.31
C ASP A 61 14.13 13.96 -1.77
N PRO A 62 13.07 14.41 -2.44
CA PRO A 62 12.12 15.36 -1.83
C PRO A 62 11.40 14.73 -0.63
N GLN A 63 11.17 15.51 0.43
CA GLN A 63 10.40 15.05 1.60
C GLN A 63 8.99 14.54 1.22
N SER A 64 8.38 15.14 0.21
CA SER A 64 7.08 14.72 -0.29
C SER A 64 7.04 14.68 -1.80
N VAL A 65 6.46 13.61 -2.32
CA VAL A 65 6.26 13.35 -3.75
C VAL A 65 4.78 13.16 -4.05
N GLY A 66 4.36 13.62 -5.23
CA GLY A 66 2.99 13.44 -5.71
C GLY A 66 2.79 12.08 -6.36
N PHE A 67 1.59 11.51 -6.24
CA PHE A 67 1.17 10.33 -6.99
C PHE A 67 -0.26 10.53 -7.55
N SER A 68 -0.65 9.67 -8.49
CA SER A 68 -2.01 9.62 -9.02
C SER A 68 -2.69 8.30 -8.65
N TRP A 69 -4.02 8.32 -8.59
CA TRP A 69 -4.81 7.14 -8.30
C TRP A 69 -6.20 7.25 -8.90
N THR A 70 -6.82 6.09 -9.19
CA THR A 70 -8.18 6.05 -9.73
C THR A 70 -8.96 4.85 -9.21
N PHE A 71 -10.26 5.01 -9.00
CA PHE A 71 -11.17 3.87 -8.82
C PHE A 71 -11.44 3.16 -10.14
N LYS A 72 -11.54 1.84 -10.07
CA LYS A 72 -11.98 0.96 -11.16
C LYS A 72 -13.02 -0.04 -10.64
N ASN A 73 -13.70 -0.71 -11.57
CA ASN A 73 -14.64 -1.81 -11.31
C ASN A 73 -15.63 -1.51 -10.18
N ASN A 74 -16.44 -0.46 -10.36
CA ASN A 74 -17.44 -0.05 -9.37
C ASN A 74 -16.85 0.17 -7.96
N GLU A 75 -15.69 0.84 -7.89
CA GLU A 75 -15.01 1.20 -6.64
C GLU A 75 -14.50 0.02 -5.80
N THR A 76 -14.30 -1.15 -6.42
CA THR A 76 -13.68 -2.32 -5.76
C THR A 76 -12.18 -2.44 -6.01
N ILE A 77 -11.65 -1.66 -6.95
CA ILE A 77 -10.23 -1.63 -7.29
C ILE A 77 -9.73 -0.19 -7.21
N LEU A 78 -8.55 -0.01 -6.61
CA LEU A 78 -7.73 1.18 -6.78
C LEU A 78 -6.61 0.88 -7.76
N ASN A 79 -6.33 1.81 -8.65
CA ASN A 79 -5.14 1.77 -9.49
C ASN A 79 -4.14 2.81 -9.03
N PHE A 80 -2.89 2.40 -8.83
CA PHE A 80 -1.75 3.26 -8.52
C PHE A 80 -0.70 3.12 -9.63
N PRO A 81 -0.56 4.08 -10.57
CA PRO A 81 0.48 3.99 -11.60
C PRO A 81 1.90 3.95 -11.06
N THR A 82 2.09 4.46 -9.84
CA THR A 82 3.34 4.40 -9.07
C THR A 82 3.06 3.78 -7.71
N ALA A 83 4.00 3.01 -7.17
CA ALA A 83 3.85 2.39 -5.85
C ALA A 83 3.64 3.44 -4.76
N ILE A 84 2.68 3.20 -3.86
CA ILE A 84 2.49 4.01 -2.65
C ILE A 84 3.28 3.48 -1.44
N ILE A 85 3.65 2.20 -1.52
CA ILE A 85 4.58 1.47 -0.66
C ILE A 85 5.15 0.34 -1.51
N THR A 86 6.36 -0.15 -1.23
CA THR A 86 6.99 -1.22 -2.03
C THR A 86 6.03 -2.39 -2.32
N GLY A 87 5.89 -2.72 -3.61
CA GLY A 87 5.04 -3.80 -4.10
C GLY A 87 3.54 -3.50 -4.20
N VAL A 88 3.10 -2.27 -3.87
CA VAL A 88 1.69 -1.86 -3.94
C VAL A 88 1.51 -0.76 -4.98
N ASP A 89 1.61 -1.17 -6.23
CA ASP A 89 1.32 -0.41 -7.45
C ASP A 89 0.30 -1.15 -8.34
N GLY A 90 -0.05 -0.56 -9.48
CA GLY A 90 -1.00 -1.10 -10.43
C GLY A 90 -2.40 -1.24 -9.83
N ASP A 91 -3.15 -2.24 -10.30
CA ASP A 91 -4.46 -2.56 -9.73
C ASP A 91 -4.31 -3.31 -8.40
N VAL A 92 -4.98 -2.79 -7.37
CA VAL A 92 -5.11 -3.38 -6.03
C VAL A 92 -6.59 -3.53 -5.69
N ILE A 93 -6.94 -4.62 -5.01
CA ILE A 93 -8.32 -4.89 -4.59
C ILE A 93 -8.57 -4.21 -3.24
N ILE A 94 -9.71 -3.54 -3.10
CA ILE A 94 -10.17 -3.02 -1.82
C ILE A 94 -10.91 -4.12 -1.09
N LYS A 95 -10.32 -4.62 0.00
CA LYS A 95 -10.95 -5.64 0.85
C LYS A 95 -11.90 -5.01 1.87
N SER A 96 -11.52 -3.86 2.40
CA SER A 96 -12.32 -3.07 3.34
C SER A 96 -11.87 -1.61 3.29
N LEU A 97 -12.83 -0.69 3.45
CA LEU A 97 -12.57 0.73 3.57
C LEU A 97 -13.57 1.35 4.56
N THR A 98 -13.05 1.82 5.69
CA THR A 98 -13.80 2.55 6.72
C THR A 98 -13.23 3.96 6.88
N GLU A 99 -13.65 4.69 7.91
CA GLU A 99 -13.07 6.01 8.23
C GLU A 99 -11.66 5.93 8.82
N THR A 100 -11.31 4.82 9.46
CA THR A 100 -10.03 4.65 10.20
C THR A 100 -9.19 3.48 9.71
N SER A 101 -9.69 2.66 8.79
CA SER A 101 -8.97 1.50 8.25
C SER A 101 -9.18 1.33 6.75
N MET A 102 -8.09 1.09 6.03
CA MET A 102 -8.09 0.73 4.62
C MET A 102 -7.31 -0.56 4.45
N VAL A 103 -7.95 -1.58 3.88
CA VAL A 103 -7.33 -2.89 3.64
C VAL A 103 -7.28 -3.13 2.14
N LEU A 104 -6.07 -3.23 1.61
CA LEU A 104 -5.78 -3.44 0.20
C LEU A 104 -5.17 -4.83 -0.01
N GLN A 105 -5.48 -5.46 -1.12
CA GLN A 105 -4.90 -6.75 -1.51
C GLN A 105 -4.24 -6.64 -2.88
N LYS A 106 -3.00 -7.10 -2.98
CA LYS A 106 -2.22 -7.14 -4.23
C LYS A 106 -1.63 -8.52 -4.43
N ALA A 107 -1.81 -9.09 -5.62
CA ALA A 107 -1.06 -10.29 -6.00
C ALA A 107 0.39 -9.90 -6.33
N VAL A 108 1.35 -10.61 -5.73
CA VAL A 108 2.79 -10.41 -5.96
C VAL A 108 3.44 -11.76 -6.25
N THR A 109 4.47 -11.73 -7.09
CA THR A 109 5.32 -12.89 -7.36
C THR A 109 6.62 -12.70 -6.59
N LEU A 110 6.85 -13.51 -5.56
CA LEU A 110 8.11 -13.49 -4.82
C LEU A 110 9.20 -14.19 -5.64
N PRO A 111 10.39 -13.59 -5.81
CA PRO A 111 11.45 -14.19 -6.61
C PRO A 111 12.14 -15.37 -5.89
N ALA A 112 12.94 -16.11 -6.65
CA ALA A 112 13.76 -17.30 -6.37
C ALA A 112 14.13 -17.66 -4.90
N PRO A 113 14.33 -18.96 -4.56
CA PRO A 113 14.59 -20.10 -5.48
C PRO A 113 13.35 -20.72 -6.11
N PHE A 114 12.15 -20.38 -5.65
CA PHE A 114 10.89 -20.80 -6.28
C PHE A 114 10.00 -19.58 -6.42
N SER A 115 9.58 -19.25 -7.64
CA SER A 115 8.60 -18.18 -7.86
C SER A 115 7.29 -18.57 -7.20
N LEU A 116 6.87 -17.80 -6.20
CA LEU A 116 5.63 -18.04 -5.47
C LEU A 116 4.70 -16.85 -5.67
N ASP A 117 3.51 -17.13 -6.22
CA ASP A 117 2.44 -16.14 -6.34
C ASP A 117 1.61 -16.12 -5.07
N VAL A 118 1.69 -15.05 -4.30
CA VAL A 118 0.92 -14.84 -3.07
C VAL A 118 0.09 -13.57 -3.18
N ASN A 119 -0.90 -13.43 -2.30
CA ASN A 119 -1.51 -12.14 -2.05
C ASN A 119 -0.78 -11.46 -0.89
N VAL A 120 -0.49 -10.17 -1.02
CA VAL A 120 -0.12 -9.30 0.09
C VAL A 120 -1.34 -8.49 0.47
N ILE A 121 -1.66 -8.48 1.77
CA ILE A 121 -2.71 -7.68 2.37
C ILE A 121 -2.04 -6.53 3.12
N LEU A 122 -2.20 -5.31 2.61
CA LEU A 122 -1.75 -4.08 3.25
C LEU A 122 -2.91 -3.48 4.05
N THR A 123 -2.66 -3.16 5.31
CA THR A 123 -3.56 -2.36 6.15
C THR A 123 -2.94 -0.99 6.40
N LEU A 124 -3.69 0.05 6.07
CA LEU A 124 -3.41 1.43 6.44
C LEU A 124 -4.42 1.91 7.47
N LYS A 125 -4.00 2.81 8.36
CA LYS A 125 -4.84 3.44 9.38
C LYS A 125 -4.85 4.95 9.29
N HIS A 126 -5.94 5.54 9.74
CA HIS A 126 -6.15 6.98 9.90
C HIS A 126 -6.47 7.30 11.35
#